data_AF-F5LJW1-F1
#
_entry.id   AF-F5LJW1-F1
#
_cell.length_a   1.000
_cell.length_b   1.000
_cell.length_c   1.000
_cell.angle_alpha   90.00
_cell.angle_beta   90.00
_cell.angle_gamma   90.00
#
_symmetry.space_group_name_H-M   'P 1'
#
loop_
_entity.id
_entity.type
_entity.pdbx_description
1 polymer ?
#
loop_
_entity_poly.entity_id
_entity_poly.type
_entity_poly.pdbx_seq_one_letter_code
_entity_poly.pdbx_strand_id
1 'polypeptide(L)'
;MVKFRKLGSVLITAGLVTLTACGGASNDTSKGSSASSGAEAAFSKGKYDPPIEISSVLMPKKYVQGDTKENNVHDRWMLETLGIKHKDTWYPANDDQYKQKLQLAIASGEKLPDFVSVPTNPVLTNQLIDSGQFMPIDELFDKYANKILKDHSSAHPELWYPFTRDGKKYNMPILEYTDNDDTLLWLREDWMEKLNLQAPKTIADLENIMDKFKNQNPDGLAPKDVFPLAISLKNNTNTWMGSLDWLFGAYGTIQEQWNKDSSGSLEYGSTNPGAKEALAKLKEWMDKGYIHTDSALWDEAKSAESWTKGTAGILPGANWVPDWPAPDLLKNVKGAKYKAYPIPAGPNGQIGTKWQNSGVNASIMINKDAKHPEAIFLYYNYLLDNLANPAAGSNYEYGFAKGYDWDLIDGKPTSDKEKIKDFSNEFPFLTGPARIPDLYMKTLVKLADGKTPETPYEKQMAEFRKPENWAAAKVVMSQRDIRKQNYFTGAATPTMVSKWNLLRQSEMETFNKIIYGKLPITAFDEFVANWKANGGEQITKEVNDWYKSVSSK
;
A
#
# COMPACT_ATOMS: atom_id res chain seq x y z
N MET A 1 31.76 48.61 -62.64
CA MET A 1 32.11 48.15 -64.00
C MET A 1 31.54 46.76 -64.20
N VAL A 2 30.29 46.65 -64.66
CA VAL A 2 29.91 46.25 -66.04
C VAL A 2 30.62 44.97 -66.50
N LYS A 3 29.90 43.83 -66.52
CA LYS A 3 29.38 43.20 -67.76
C LYS A 3 28.53 41.96 -67.46
N PHE A 4 27.26 42.06 -67.85
CA PHE A 4 26.34 40.97 -68.13
C PHE A 4 26.64 40.32 -69.49
N ARG A 5 26.34 39.01 -69.62
CA ARG A 5 25.83 38.31 -70.83
C ARG A 5 25.29 36.95 -70.35
N LYS A 6 23.96 36.67 -70.30
CA LYS A 6 23.02 36.29 -71.40
C LYS A 6 23.59 35.16 -72.26
N LEU A 7 22.90 34.09 -72.66
CA LEU A 7 21.55 33.51 -72.48
C LEU A 7 21.55 32.19 -73.31
N GLY A 8 20.65 31.24 -73.07
CA GLY A 8 20.29 30.17 -74.02
C GLY A 8 20.06 28.82 -73.34
N SER A 9 18.86 28.50 -72.84
CA SER A 9 17.66 28.00 -73.56
C SER A 9 17.60 26.45 -73.60
N VAL A 10 16.77 25.84 -72.74
CA VAL A 10 15.49 25.10 -73.04
C VAL A 10 15.73 23.80 -73.86
N LEU A 11 15.33 22.56 -73.47
CA LEU A 11 13.96 22.01 -73.39
C LEU A 11 13.97 20.53 -72.90
N ILE A 12 12.85 20.16 -72.26
CA ILE A 12 12.08 18.90 -72.32
C ILE A 12 12.51 17.67 -71.50
N THR A 13 11.81 17.54 -70.36
CA THR A 13 10.84 16.49 -69.96
C THR A 13 10.95 15.03 -70.43
N ALA A 14 10.76 14.17 -69.41
CA ALA A 14 9.95 12.95 -69.36
C ALA A 14 10.59 11.59 -69.72
N GLY A 15 10.48 10.66 -68.76
CA GLY A 15 10.10 9.29 -69.07
C GLY A 15 10.94 8.18 -68.44
N LEU A 16 10.41 7.60 -67.35
CA LEU A 16 10.60 6.25 -66.80
C LEU A 16 11.53 5.29 -67.57
N VAL A 17 12.44 4.62 -66.85
CA VAL A 17 12.62 3.14 -66.89
C VAL A 17 13.15 2.65 -65.54
N THR A 18 12.38 1.77 -64.88
CA THR A 18 12.84 0.85 -63.84
C THR A 18 13.53 -0.37 -64.47
N LEU A 19 14.66 -0.84 -63.91
CA LEU A 19 15.07 -2.26 -63.88
C LEU A 19 16.29 -2.47 -62.96
N THR A 20 16.01 -3.08 -61.81
CA THR A 20 16.74 -4.16 -61.09
C THR A 20 18.26 -4.39 -61.27
N ALA A 21 18.93 -4.51 -60.11
CA ALA A 21 19.74 -5.65 -59.63
C ALA A 21 21.25 -5.41 -59.33
N CYS A 22 21.60 -5.80 -58.10
CA CYS A 22 22.87 -6.34 -57.59
C CYS A 22 24.07 -5.40 -57.32
N GLY A 23 24.62 -5.51 -56.11
CA GLY A 23 26.02 -5.20 -55.82
C GLY A 23 26.21 -4.50 -54.49
N GLY A 24 26.49 -5.25 -53.42
CA GLY A 24 26.58 -4.74 -52.06
C GLY A 24 27.78 -3.85 -51.76
N ALA A 25 27.60 -2.98 -50.78
CA ALA A 25 28.59 -2.61 -49.79
C ALA A 25 27.84 -2.00 -48.59
N SER A 26 27.84 -2.78 -47.51
CA SER A 26 27.50 -2.48 -46.12
C SER A 26 27.53 -1.01 -45.70
N ASN A 27 26.40 -0.52 -45.20
CA ASN A 27 26.37 0.54 -44.19
C ASN A 27 25.42 0.13 -43.07
N ASP A 28 26.01 -0.11 -41.90
CA ASP A 28 25.39 -0.69 -40.72
C ASP A 28 24.68 0.40 -39.91
N THR A 29 23.39 0.60 -40.19
CA THR A 29 22.48 1.41 -39.36
C THR A 29 21.12 0.74 -39.29
N SER A 30 21.00 -0.32 -38.48
CA SER A 30 19.70 -0.80 -38.01
C SER A 30 19.84 -1.53 -36.67
N LYS A 31 19.80 -0.77 -35.56
CA LYS A 31 19.65 -1.32 -34.20
C LYS A 31 18.39 -0.86 -33.48
N GLY A 32 17.49 -0.13 -34.14
CA GLY A 32 16.25 0.39 -33.53
C GLY A 32 14.95 -0.35 -33.90
N SER A 33 14.94 -1.18 -34.96
CA SER A 33 13.67 -1.65 -35.55
C SER A 33 13.26 -3.10 -35.20
N SER A 34 14.13 -3.89 -34.56
CA SER A 34 13.85 -5.29 -34.20
C SER A 34 13.31 -5.48 -32.78
N ALA A 35 13.53 -4.51 -31.89
CA ALA A 35 13.05 -4.59 -30.50
C ALA A 35 11.55 -4.29 -30.39
N SER A 36 11.03 -3.32 -31.17
CA SER A 36 9.59 -3.05 -31.18
C SER A 36 8.82 -4.27 -31.70
N SER A 37 9.23 -4.85 -32.84
CA SER A 37 8.48 -5.96 -33.47
C SER A 37 8.35 -7.20 -32.59
N GLY A 38 9.34 -7.47 -31.74
CA GLY A 38 9.28 -8.53 -30.72
C GLY A 38 8.27 -8.23 -29.61
N ALA A 39 8.27 -7.01 -29.08
CA ALA A 39 7.30 -6.56 -28.08
C ALA A 39 5.85 -6.61 -28.61
N GLU A 40 5.62 -6.08 -29.82
CA GLU A 40 4.30 -6.12 -30.45
C GLU A 40 3.79 -7.56 -30.64
N ALA A 41 4.66 -8.48 -31.08
CA ALA A 41 4.31 -9.88 -31.21
C ALA A 41 4.01 -10.54 -29.85
N ALA A 42 4.78 -10.21 -28.80
CA ALA A 42 4.58 -10.76 -27.47
C ALA A 42 3.23 -10.33 -26.86
N PHE A 43 2.86 -9.05 -26.98
CA PHE A 43 1.56 -8.57 -26.50
C PHE A 43 0.39 -9.13 -27.32
N SER A 44 0.55 -9.32 -28.62
CA SER A 44 -0.48 -9.95 -29.45
C SER A 44 -0.66 -11.45 -29.13
N LYS A 45 0.40 -12.14 -28.75
CA LYS A 45 0.39 -13.59 -28.45
C LYS A 45 0.21 -13.90 -26.96
N GLY A 46 0.36 -12.90 -26.09
CA GLY A 46 0.40 -13.06 -24.63
C GLY A 46 1.70 -13.64 -24.08
N LYS A 47 2.75 -13.81 -24.89
CA LYS A 47 3.99 -14.52 -24.52
C LYS A 47 5.17 -14.14 -25.40
N TYR A 48 6.36 -14.01 -24.81
CA TYR A 48 7.64 -13.91 -25.52
C TYR A 48 8.12 -15.26 -26.04
N ASP A 49 8.54 -15.30 -27.31
CA ASP A 49 9.16 -16.46 -27.95
C ASP A 49 10.20 -15.98 -28.98
N PRO A 50 11.52 -16.17 -28.75
CA PRO A 50 12.11 -16.88 -27.61
C PRO A 50 11.94 -16.14 -26.26
N PRO A 51 12.11 -16.83 -25.12
CA PRO A 51 12.01 -16.20 -23.80
C PRO A 51 13.03 -15.07 -23.59
N ILE A 52 12.63 -14.05 -22.82
CA ILE A 52 13.46 -12.90 -22.44
C ILE A 52 13.93 -12.99 -20.98
N GLU A 53 15.02 -12.29 -20.67
CA GLU A 53 15.55 -12.16 -19.31
C GLU A 53 15.24 -10.78 -18.73
N ILE A 54 14.80 -10.73 -17.48
CA ILE A 54 14.55 -9.50 -16.72
C ILE A 54 15.20 -9.57 -15.33
N SER A 55 15.53 -8.42 -14.77
CA SER A 55 16.00 -8.26 -13.40
C SER A 55 15.01 -7.44 -12.56
N SER A 56 14.79 -7.85 -11.30
CA SER A 56 13.86 -7.18 -10.39
C SER A 56 14.34 -7.27 -8.95
N VAL A 57 13.52 -6.80 -8.00
CA VAL A 57 13.69 -6.95 -6.57
C VAL A 57 12.59 -7.87 -6.03
N LEU A 58 12.97 -8.97 -5.38
CA LEU A 58 12.04 -9.91 -4.75
C LEU A 58 12.38 -10.09 -3.26
N MET A 59 11.39 -9.85 -2.40
CA MET A 59 11.53 -10.14 -0.98
C MET A 59 11.51 -11.67 -0.74
N PRO A 60 12.34 -12.19 0.18
CA PRO A 60 12.30 -13.60 0.54
C PRO A 60 10.91 -14.07 0.95
N LYS A 61 10.54 -15.26 0.48
CA LYS A 61 9.29 -15.96 0.80
C LYS A 61 9.59 -17.33 1.40
N LYS A 62 8.60 -17.93 2.04
CA LYS A 62 8.67 -19.35 2.40
C LYS A 62 8.50 -20.21 1.15
N TYR A 63 9.55 -20.91 0.77
CA TYR A 63 9.52 -21.91 -0.30
C TYR A 63 9.14 -23.28 0.23
N VAL A 64 8.39 -24.04 -0.58
CA VAL A 64 7.91 -25.38 -0.27
C VAL A 64 8.26 -26.33 -1.42
N GLN A 65 8.10 -27.64 -1.22
CA GLN A 65 8.28 -28.64 -2.29
C GLN A 65 9.67 -28.63 -2.97
N GLY A 66 10.70 -28.15 -2.27
CA GLY A 66 12.05 -28.03 -2.80
C GLY A 66 12.30 -26.80 -3.68
N ASP A 67 11.34 -25.88 -3.77
CA ASP A 67 11.49 -24.61 -4.46
C ASP A 67 12.63 -23.77 -3.87
N THR A 68 13.27 -22.98 -4.73
CA THR A 68 14.28 -21.98 -4.33
C THR A 68 13.88 -20.58 -4.79
N LYS A 69 14.61 -19.57 -4.35
CA LYS A 69 14.36 -18.17 -4.75
C LYS A 69 14.59 -17.89 -6.24
N GLU A 70 15.29 -18.78 -6.96
CA GLU A 70 15.53 -18.70 -8.41
C GLU A 70 14.85 -19.81 -9.23
N ASN A 71 14.17 -20.75 -8.56
CA ASN A 71 13.39 -21.80 -9.20
C ASN A 71 12.22 -22.18 -8.29
N ASN A 72 11.20 -21.35 -8.28
CA ASN A 72 9.94 -21.63 -7.62
C ASN A 72 8.77 -21.74 -8.60
N VAL A 73 7.60 -22.11 -8.09
CA VAL A 73 6.38 -22.26 -8.90
C VAL A 73 6.02 -21.00 -9.70
N HIS A 74 6.31 -19.80 -9.17
CA HIS A 74 6.07 -18.56 -9.88
C HIS A 74 7.06 -18.34 -11.03
N ASP A 75 8.36 -18.66 -10.83
CA ASP A 75 9.37 -18.58 -11.89
C ASP A 75 9.02 -19.50 -13.07
N ARG A 76 8.61 -20.74 -12.78
CA ARG A 76 8.19 -21.72 -13.79
C ARG A 76 6.94 -21.24 -14.53
N TRP A 77 5.93 -20.78 -13.79
CA TRP A 77 4.71 -20.20 -14.37
C TRP A 77 5.03 -19.00 -15.27
N MET A 78 5.92 -18.10 -14.84
CA MET A 78 6.28 -16.90 -15.59
C MET A 78 7.00 -17.25 -16.91
N LEU A 79 7.88 -18.24 -16.88
CA LEU A 79 8.55 -18.74 -18.08
C LEU A 79 7.58 -19.43 -19.04
N GLU A 80 6.74 -20.33 -18.53
CA GLU A 80 5.82 -21.13 -19.34
C GLU A 80 4.68 -20.29 -19.92
N THR A 81 4.13 -19.36 -19.14
CA THR A 81 2.97 -18.56 -19.51
C THR A 81 3.37 -17.33 -20.32
N LEU A 82 4.43 -16.61 -19.90
CA LEU A 82 4.78 -15.30 -20.45
C LEU A 82 6.10 -15.30 -21.22
N GLY A 83 6.91 -16.35 -21.13
CA GLY A 83 8.23 -16.38 -21.77
C GLY A 83 9.21 -15.41 -21.10
N ILE A 84 9.05 -15.16 -19.80
CA ILE A 84 9.89 -14.25 -19.03
C ILE A 84 10.67 -15.06 -17.99
N LYS A 85 11.96 -14.75 -17.82
CA LYS A 85 12.83 -15.39 -16.84
C LYS A 85 13.59 -14.35 -16.00
N HIS A 86 13.73 -14.63 -14.71
CA HIS A 86 14.59 -13.85 -13.83
C HIS A 86 16.09 -14.02 -14.12
N LYS A 87 16.81 -12.89 -13.99
CA LYS A 87 18.26 -12.80 -14.01
C LYS A 87 18.71 -11.64 -13.14
N ASP A 88 19.85 -11.79 -12.44
CA ASP A 88 20.45 -10.74 -11.62
C ASP A 88 19.48 -10.09 -10.58
N THR A 89 18.49 -10.86 -10.12
CA THR A 89 17.45 -10.42 -9.17
C THR A 89 18.05 -10.10 -7.80
N TRP A 90 17.58 -9.02 -7.18
CA TRP A 90 17.94 -8.67 -5.82
C TRP A 90 17.02 -9.35 -4.80
N TYR A 91 17.61 -9.88 -3.72
CA TYR A 91 16.90 -10.56 -2.63
C TYR A 91 17.27 -9.96 -1.25
N PRO A 92 16.86 -8.72 -0.94
CA PRO A 92 17.11 -8.11 0.37
C PRO A 92 16.34 -8.83 1.48
N ALA A 93 16.89 -8.97 2.70
CA ALA A 93 16.22 -9.77 3.73
C ALA A 93 14.96 -9.10 4.32
N ASN A 94 14.89 -7.78 4.29
CA ASN A 94 13.77 -6.97 4.77
C ASN A 94 13.78 -5.58 4.09
N ASP A 95 12.74 -4.79 4.35
CA ASP A 95 12.55 -3.47 3.75
C ASP A 95 13.68 -2.48 4.07
N ASP A 96 14.27 -2.55 5.26
CA ASP A 96 15.35 -1.64 5.65
C ASP A 96 16.63 -1.96 4.89
N GLN A 97 16.99 -3.24 4.77
CA GLN A 97 18.10 -3.68 3.94
C GLN A 97 17.88 -3.35 2.46
N TYR A 98 16.63 -3.45 1.99
CA TYR A 98 16.27 -3.05 0.64
C TYR A 98 16.54 -1.55 0.42
N LYS A 99 16.00 -0.68 1.29
CA LYS A 99 16.21 0.78 1.21
C LYS A 99 17.70 1.15 1.25
N GLN A 100 18.48 0.54 2.15
CA GLN A 100 19.93 0.77 2.24
C GLN A 100 20.65 0.36 0.95
N LYS A 101 20.34 -0.82 0.40
CA LYS A 101 20.93 -1.29 -0.85
C LYS A 101 20.58 -0.36 -2.03
N LEU A 102 19.32 0.05 -2.11
CA LEU A 102 18.85 0.98 -3.15
C LEU A 102 19.55 2.33 -3.06
N GLN A 103 19.65 2.93 -1.86
CA GLN A 103 20.37 4.19 -1.65
C GLN A 103 21.85 4.08 -2.00
N LEU A 104 22.50 2.98 -1.63
CA LEU A 104 23.90 2.74 -1.98
C LEU A 104 24.09 2.67 -3.50
N ALA A 105 23.22 1.94 -4.21
CA ALA A 105 23.31 1.81 -5.65
C ALA A 105 23.06 3.14 -6.40
N ILE A 106 22.13 3.96 -5.91
CA ILE A 106 21.94 5.33 -6.42
C ILE A 106 23.22 6.16 -6.23
N ALA A 107 23.82 6.10 -5.04
CA ALA A 107 25.00 6.90 -4.71
C ALA A 107 26.28 6.44 -5.42
N SER A 108 26.45 5.13 -5.61
CA SER A 108 27.62 4.53 -6.25
C SER A 108 27.52 4.48 -7.79
N GLY A 109 26.32 4.69 -8.34
CA GLY A 109 26.05 4.46 -9.77
C GLY A 109 26.07 2.98 -10.15
N GLU A 110 25.88 2.07 -9.19
CA GLU A 110 25.75 0.63 -9.46
C GLU A 110 24.53 0.37 -10.34
N LYS A 111 24.63 -0.64 -11.20
CA LYS A 111 23.53 -1.08 -12.05
C LYS A 111 22.33 -1.53 -11.20
N LEU A 112 21.22 -0.80 -11.32
CA LEU A 112 19.93 -1.21 -10.74
C LEU A 112 19.25 -2.30 -11.58
N PRO A 113 18.38 -3.13 -10.96
CA PRO A 113 17.49 -4.03 -11.69
C PRO A 113 16.62 -3.29 -12.72
N ASP A 114 16.09 -4.01 -13.71
CA ASP A 114 15.22 -3.46 -14.75
C ASP A 114 13.93 -2.89 -14.14
N PHE A 115 13.38 -3.58 -13.14
CA PHE A 115 12.16 -3.18 -12.42
C PHE A 115 12.45 -3.02 -10.93
N VAL A 116 12.18 -1.83 -10.38
CA VAL A 116 12.47 -1.48 -8.99
C VAL A 116 11.17 -1.10 -8.29
N SER A 117 10.78 -1.86 -7.27
CA SER A 117 9.61 -1.52 -6.43
C SER A 117 9.94 -0.33 -5.54
N VAL A 118 9.13 0.73 -5.59
CA VAL A 118 9.37 1.94 -4.80
C VAL A 118 8.41 2.00 -3.63
N PRO A 119 8.92 2.03 -2.38
CA PRO A 119 8.10 2.25 -1.21
C PRO A 119 7.42 3.62 -1.27
N THR A 120 6.33 3.79 -0.53
CA THR A 120 5.62 5.07 -0.36
C THR A 120 6.38 6.06 0.55
N ASN A 121 7.65 6.35 0.24
CA ASN A 121 8.46 7.39 0.88
C ASN A 121 8.70 8.54 -0.12
N PRO A 122 8.05 9.71 0.05
CA PRO A 122 8.16 10.81 -0.91
C PRO A 122 9.60 11.31 -1.16
N VAL A 123 10.47 11.27 -0.15
CA VAL A 123 11.86 11.73 -0.28
C VAL A 123 12.68 10.75 -1.10
N LEU A 124 12.57 9.45 -0.81
CA LEU A 124 13.27 8.41 -1.57
C LEU A 124 12.78 8.35 -3.02
N THR A 125 11.46 8.47 -3.23
CA THR A 125 10.87 8.56 -4.58
C THR A 125 11.48 9.72 -5.37
N ASN A 126 11.59 10.91 -4.76
CA ASN A 126 12.24 12.05 -5.39
C ASN A 126 13.71 11.77 -5.73
N GLN A 127 14.48 11.20 -4.79
CA GLN A 127 15.88 10.83 -5.03
C GLN A 127 16.03 9.85 -6.20
N LEU A 128 15.12 8.88 -6.32
CA LEU A 128 15.10 7.93 -7.43
C LEU A 128 14.84 8.62 -8.76
N ILE A 129 13.81 9.48 -8.84
CA ILE A 129 13.51 10.25 -10.06
C ILE A 129 14.70 11.15 -10.43
N ASP A 130 15.24 11.90 -9.46
CA ASP A 130 16.33 12.86 -9.65
C ASP A 130 17.68 12.18 -9.97
N SER A 131 17.83 10.88 -9.70
CA SER A 131 19.04 10.11 -10.06
C SER A 131 19.26 10.00 -11.58
N GLY A 132 18.21 10.20 -12.38
CA GLY A 132 18.25 10.03 -13.83
C GLY A 132 18.50 8.59 -14.31
N GLN A 133 18.30 7.59 -13.44
CA GLN A 133 18.42 6.17 -13.77
C GLN A 133 17.11 5.54 -14.26
N PHE A 134 15.97 6.22 -14.08
CA PHE A 134 14.65 5.70 -14.45
C PHE A 134 14.04 6.48 -15.61
N MET A 135 13.29 5.77 -16.46
CA MET A 135 12.59 6.36 -17.60
C MET A 135 11.15 6.78 -17.26
N PRO A 136 10.60 7.80 -17.92
CA PRO A 136 9.17 8.07 -17.88
C PRO A 136 8.41 6.93 -18.54
N ILE A 137 7.20 6.65 -18.05
CA ILE A 137 6.39 5.51 -18.47
C ILE A 137 5.16 5.88 -19.27
N ASP A 138 4.92 7.18 -19.53
CA ASP A 138 3.69 7.67 -20.16
C ASP A 138 3.34 6.92 -21.46
N GLU A 139 4.30 6.81 -22.39
CA GLU A 139 4.12 6.11 -23.66
C GLU A 139 3.90 4.59 -23.49
N LEU A 140 4.62 3.97 -22.54
CA LEU A 140 4.46 2.54 -22.25
C LEU A 140 3.10 2.26 -21.63
N PHE A 141 2.66 3.10 -20.70
CA PHE A 141 1.36 2.98 -20.04
C PHE A 141 0.22 3.15 -21.06
N ASP A 142 0.28 4.19 -21.89
CA ASP A 142 -0.74 4.45 -22.91
C ASP A 142 -0.84 3.31 -23.92
N LYS A 143 0.30 2.75 -24.34
CA LYS A 143 0.35 1.67 -25.32
C LYS A 143 -0.01 0.31 -24.74
N TYR A 144 0.51 -0.03 -23.55
CA TYR A 144 0.52 -1.41 -23.05
C TYR A 144 -0.35 -1.65 -21.82
N ALA A 145 -0.75 -0.65 -21.03
CA ALA A 145 -1.62 -0.90 -19.88
C ALA A 145 -3.02 -1.36 -20.31
N ASN A 146 -3.56 -2.35 -19.61
CA ASN A 146 -4.91 -2.85 -19.85
C ASN A 146 -6.00 -1.86 -19.39
N LYS A 147 -7.25 -2.21 -19.67
CA LYS A 147 -8.43 -1.40 -19.30
C LYS A 147 -8.55 -1.20 -17.79
N ILE A 148 -8.24 -2.21 -16.99
CA ILE A 148 -8.34 -2.14 -15.51
C ILE A 148 -7.43 -1.04 -14.97
N LEU A 149 -6.16 -1.01 -15.41
CA LEU A 149 -5.21 0.03 -15.00
C LEU A 149 -5.61 1.42 -15.49
N LYS A 150 -6.04 1.52 -16.76
CA LYS A 150 -6.41 2.80 -17.38
C LYS A 150 -7.66 3.40 -16.73
N ASP A 151 -8.70 2.60 -16.51
CA ASP A 151 -9.93 3.05 -15.87
C ASP A 151 -9.66 3.52 -14.45
N HIS A 152 -8.93 2.72 -13.66
CA HIS A 152 -8.61 3.08 -12.29
C HIS A 152 -7.77 4.36 -12.22
N SER A 153 -6.74 4.47 -13.06
CA SER A 153 -5.88 5.65 -13.11
C SER A 153 -6.58 6.91 -13.60
N SER A 154 -7.63 6.77 -14.40
CA SER A 154 -8.47 7.88 -14.84
C SER A 154 -9.44 8.33 -13.74
N ALA A 155 -9.96 7.38 -12.96
CA ALA A 155 -10.83 7.67 -11.81
C ALA A 155 -10.07 8.25 -10.61
N HIS A 156 -8.77 7.94 -10.50
CA HIS A 156 -7.92 8.30 -9.35
C HIS A 156 -6.63 9.00 -9.80
N PRO A 157 -6.69 10.21 -10.39
CA PRO A 157 -5.51 10.92 -10.87
C PRO A 157 -4.47 11.19 -9.78
N GLU A 158 -4.89 11.22 -8.51
CA GLU A 158 -4.02 11.39 -7.35
C GLU A 158 -2.95 10.32 -7.18
N LEU A 159 -3.13 9.14 -7.80
CA LEU A 159 -2.13 8.08 -7.78
C LEU A 159 -0.85 8.46 -8.51
N TRP A 160 -0.91 9.43 -9.43
CA TRP A 160 0.25 9.90 -10.21
C TRP A 160 1.06 10.96 -9.47
N TYR A 161 0.45 11.67 -8.52
CA TYR A 161 1.04 12.86 -7.91
C TYR A 161 2.38 12.62 -7.20
N PRO A 162 2.62 11.49 -6.50
CA PRO A 162 3.91 11.25 -5.86
C PRO A 162 5.04 10.97 -6.88
N PHE A 163 4.67 10.59 -8.11
CA PHE A 163 5.57 10.00 -9.11
C PHE A 163 5.68 10.84 -10.38
N THR A 164 5.15 12.06 -10.35
CA THR A 164 5.17 12.97 -11.49
C THR A 164 6.26 14.02 -11.30
N ARG A 165 7.15 14.16 -12.27
CA ARG A 165 8.14 15.23 -12.33
C ARG A 165 8.13 15.86 -13.72
N ASP A 166 8.05 17.19 -13.77
CA ASP A 166 8.01 17.97 -15.01
C ASP A 166 6.94 17.47 -16.01
N GLY A 167 5.79 17.05 -15.48
CA GLY A 167 4.65 16.53 -16.26
C GLY A 167 4.80 15.10 -16.77
N LYS A 168 5.89 14.39 -16.44
CA LYS A 168 6.14 13.00 -16.81
C LYS A 168 5.93 12.06 -15.63
N LYS A 169 5.35 10.89 -15.89
CA LYS A 169 5.08 9.86 -14.88
C LYS A 169 6.23 8.86 -14.86
N TYR A 170 6.79 8.58 -13.69
CA TYR A 170 7.97 7.71 -13.57
C TYR A 170 7.69 6.33 -12.97
N ASN A 171 6.46 6.08 -12.52
CA ASN A 171 6.13 4.85 -11.81
C ASN A 171 4.83 4.23 -12.33
N MET A 172 4.84 2.92 -12.54
CA MET A 172 3.63 2.14 -12.81
C MET A 172 2.94 1.84 -11.47
N PRO A 173 1.67 2.23 -11.27
CA PRO A 173 0.96 1.92 -10.04
C PRO A 173 0.67 0.44 -9.91
N ILE A 174 0.80 -0.09 -8.70
CA ILE A 174 0.30 -1.41 -8.32
C ILE A 174 -1.02 -1.20 -7.61
N LEU A 175 -2.09 -1.73 -8.20
CA LEU A 175 -3.44 -1.69 -7.64
C LEU A 175 -3.53 -2.49 -6.33
N GLU A 176 -4.23 -1.91 -5.37
CA GLU A 176 -4.50 -2.45 -4.05
C GLU A 176 -6.00 -2.35 -3.73
N TYR A 177 -6.50 -3.20 -2.83
CA TYR A 177 -7.84 -3.07 -2.28
C TYR A 177 -8.02 -1.72 -1.58
N THR A 178 -9.01 -0.95 -2.01
CA THR A 178 -9.46 0.24 -1.31
C THR A 178 -10.15 -0.14 0.00
N ASP A 179 -10.14 0.76 0.98
CA ASP A 179 -10.86 0.64 2.25
C ASP A 179 -10.42 -0.51 3.17
N ASN A 180 -9.42 -1.30 2.75
CA ASN A 180 -8.90 -2.45 3.47
C ASN A 180 -8.09 -2.07 4.73
N ASP A 181 -7.63 -0.82 4.83
CA ASP A 181 -6.75 -0.35 5.91
C ASP A 181 -7.47 0.61 6.88
N ASP A 182 -8.78 0.71 6.75
CA ASP A 182 -9.63 1.53 7.62
C ASP A 182 -9.61 1.02 9.07
N THR A 183 -9.38 1.94 10.01
CA THR A 183 -9.30 1.58 11.42
C THR A 183 -10.66 1.20 12.00
N LEU A 184 -10.75 -0.01 12.57
CA LEU A 184 -11.84 -0.48 13.42
C LEU A 184 -11.32 -0.71 14.85
N LEU A 185 -12.24 -0.82 15.82
CA LEU A 185 -11.89 -1.25 17.17
C LEU A 185 -12.29 -2.72 17.37
N TRP A 186 -11.30 -3.61 17.47
CA TRP A 186 -11.52 -5.03 17.75
C TRP A 186 -11.52 -5.27 19.25
N LEU A 187 -12.70 -5.53 19.82
CA LEU A 187 -12.87 -5.76 21.25
C LEU A 187 -12.92 -7.26 21.56
N ARG A 188 -12.43 -7.64 22.75
CA ARG A 188 -12.70 -8.93 23.39
C ARG A 188 -14.20 -9.03 23.68
N GLU A 189 -14.94 -9.63 22.77
CA GLU A 189 -16.39 -9.78 22.85
C GLU A 189 -16.78 -10.64 24.05
N ASP A 190 -15.95 -11.62 24.42
CA ASP A 190 -16.19 -12.43 25.62
C ASP A 190 -16.07 -11.61 26.91
N TRP A 191 -15.24 -10.56 26.94
CA TRP A 191 -15.20 -9.62 28.06
C TRP A 191 -16.43 -8.72 28.07
N MET A 192 -16.86 -8.26 26.90
CA MET A 192 -18.09 -7.49 26.75
C MET A 192 -19.32 -8.27 27.26
N GLU A 193 -19.45 -9.53 26.87
CA GLU A 193 -20.53 -10.44 27.29
C GLU A 193 -20.52 -10.67 28.82
N LYS A 194 -19.37 -11.04 29.40
CA LYS A 194 -19.24 -11.28 30.86
C LYS A 194 -19.61 -10.06 31.71
N LEU A 195 -19.33 -8.86 31.20
CA LEU A 195 -19.54 -7.59 31.90
C LEU A 195 -20.85 -6.89 31.50
N ASN A 196 -21.66 -7.52 30.64
CA ASN A 196 -22.90 -7.00 30.09
C ASN A 196 -22.74 -5.58 29.51
N LEU A 197 -21.70 -5.39 28.70
CA LEU A 197 -21.34 -4.12 28.08
C LEU A 197 -21.96 -3.97 26.68
N GLN A 198 -22.22 -2.72 26.30
CA GLN A 198 -22.75 -2.37 24.98
C GLN A 198 -21.65 -1.78 24.10
N ALA A 199 -21.88 -1.78 22.78
CA ALA A 199 -20.97 -1.16 21.81
C ALA A 199 -20.68 0.32 22.16
N PRO A 200 -19.42 0.78 22.12
CA PRO A 200 -19.09 2.16 22.41
C PRO A 200 -19.61 3.09 21.30
N LYS A 201 -20.31 4.17 21.67
CA LYS A 201 -20.72 5.23 20.74
C LYS A 201 -19.87 6.49 20.91
N THR A 202 -19.36 6.71 22.11
CA THR A 202 -18.56 7.88 22.48
C THR A 202 -17.25 7.48 23.14
N ILE A 203 -16.28 8.39 23.17
CA ILE A 203 -15.01 8.20 23.89
C ILE A 203 -15.27 7.93 25.38
N ALA A 204 -16.32 8.51 25.96
CA ALA A 204 -16.74 8.23 27.34
C ALA A 204 -17.24 6.80 27.53
N ASP A 205 -18.00 6.25 26.57
CA ASP A 205 -18.42 4.84 26.61
C ASP A 205 -17.21 3.91 26.54
N LEU A 206 -16.27 4.20 25.62
CA LEU A 206 -15.05 3.42 25.47
C LEU A 206 -14.18 3.48 26.73
N GLU A 207 -14.07 4.65 27.35
CA GLU A 207 -13.35 4.83 28.62
C GLU A 207 -13.99 4.02 29.75
N ASN A 208 -15.32 4.00 29.86
CA ASN A 208 -16.02 3.13 30.82
C ASN A 208 -15.81 1.63 30.53
N ILE A 209 -15.78 1.22 29.25
CA ILE A 209 -15.43 -0.17 28.88
C ILE A 209 -14.00 -0.49 29.33
N MET A 210 -13.04 0.38 29.04
CA MET A 210 -11.64 0.20 29.45
C MET A 210 -11.48 0.14 30.97
N ASP A 211 -12.21 0.98 31.70
CA ASP A 211 -12.23 0.94 33.16
C ASP A 211 -12.70 -0.42 33.68
N LYS A 212 -13.82 -0.93 33.17
CA LYS A 212 -14.31 -2.25 33.59
C LYS A 212 -13.37 -3.38 33.18
N PHE A 213 -12.77 -3.31 32.00
CA PHE A 213 -11.76 -4.29 31.57
C PHE A 213 -10.59 -4.32 32.55
N LYS A 214 -10.05 -3.14 32.92
CA LYS A 214 -8.92 -3.01 33.85
C LYS A 214 -9.27 -3.50 35.26
N ASN A 215 -10.39 -3.03 35.79
CA ASN A 215 -10.69 -3.13 37.22
C ASN A 215 -11.53 -4.37 37.58
N GLN A 216 -12.36 -4.87 36.66
CA GLN A 216 -13.14 -6.10 36.88
C GLN A 216 -12.44 -7.34 36.34
N ASN A 217 -11.46 -7.18 35.43
CA ASN A 217 -10.53 -8.23 35.01
C ASN A 217 -11.23 -9.59 34.75
N PRO A 218 -12.08 -9.67 33.72
CA PRO A 218 -13.00 -10.81 33.50
C PRO A 218 -12.30 -12.14 33.20
N ASP A 219 -10.98 -12.14 32.97
CA ASP A 219 -10.15 -13.34 32.79
C ASP A 219 -9.26 -13.65 34.01
N GLY A 220 -9.34 -12.86 35.08
CA GLY A 220 -8.62 -13.13 36.33
C GLY A 220 -7.09 -13.07 36.19
N LEU A 221 -6.58 -12.24 35.28
CA LEU A 221 -5.14 -12.01 35.09
C LEU A 221 -4.52 -11.36 36.33
N ALA A 222 -3.19 -11.34 36.45
CA ALA A 222 -2.59 -10.50 37.49
C ALA A 222 -2.91 -9.01 37.18
N PRO A 223 -3.23 -8.16 38.17
CA PRO A 223 -3.65 -6.77 37.93
C PRO A 223 -2.67 -5.93 37.09
N LYS A 224 -1.37 -6.24 37.21
CA LYS A 224 -0.29 -5.61 36.44
C LYS A 224 -0.26 -6.00 34.95
N ASP A 225 -0.96 -7.05 34.57
CA ASP A 225 -0.95 -7.63 33.22
C ASP A 225 -2.23 -7.32 32.43
N VAL A 226 -3.16 -6.52 32.97
CA VAL A 226 -4.40 -6.11 32.28
C VAL A 226 -4.22 -4.72 31.69
N PHE A 227 -4.19 -4.59 30.36
CA PHE A 227 -4.05 -3.32 29.65
C PHE A 227 -5.17 -3.19 28.60
N PRO A 228 -6.30 -2.53 28.93
CA PRO A 228 -7.45 -2.41 28.05
C PRO A 228 -7.16 -2.10 26.58
N LEU A 229 -6.19 -1.23 26.28
CA LEU A 229 -5.93 -0.76 24.92
C LEU A 229 -4.51 -1.14 24.44
N ALA A 230 -4.43 -1.89 23.35
CA ALA A 230 -3.19 -2.18 22.65
C ALA A 230 -2.90 -1.07 21.61
N ILE A 231 -1.74 -0.42 21.73
CA ILE A 231 -1.28 0.61 20.79
C ILE A 231 0.19 0.43 20.42
N SER A 232 0.58 0.97 19.29
CA SER A 232 1.97 1.06 18.83
C SER A 232 2.42 2.53 18.79
N LEU A 233 3.62 2.81 19.31
CA LEU A 233 4.18 4.18 19.39
C LEU A 233 5.65 4.26 18.94
N LYS A 234 6.28 3.13 18.61
CA LYS A 234 7.70 3.07 18.22
C LYS A 234 7.97 3.77 16.90
N ASN A 235 7.18 3.44 15.88
CA ASN A 235 7.39 3.94 14.52
C ASN A 235 6.63 5.25 14.31
N ASN A 236 5.32 5.22 14.59
CA ASN A 236 4.35 6.27 14.28
C ASN A 236 3.18 6.18 15.26
N THR A 237 2.38 7.24 15.35
CA THR A 237 1.07 7.22 16.05
C THR A 237 -0.11 6.99 15.10
N ASN A 238 0.08 7.20 13.80
CA ASN A 238 -0.85 6.85 12.74
C ASN A 238 -0.26 5.69 11.92
N THR A 239 -0.77 4.46 12.12
CA THR A 239 -0.17 3.25 11.54
C THR A 239 -1.21 2.16 11.25
N TRP A 240 -0.81 0.99 10.74
CA TRP A 240 -1.72 -0.04 10.25
C TRP A 240 -2.29 -0.97 11.35
N MET A 241 -1.70 -1.00 12.56
CA MET A 241 -2.19 -1.76 13.71
C MET A 241 -1.79 -1.09 15.02
N GLY A 242 -2.70 -1.07 15.99
CA GLY A 242 -2.51 -0.30 17.24
C GLY A 242 -2.53 1.21 17.00
N SER A 243 -3.17 1.65 15.91
CA SER A 243 -3.23 3.05 15.46
C SER A 243 -4.08 3.92 16.38
N LEU A 244 -3.78 5.23 16.37
CA LEU A 244 -4.48 6.24 17.16
C LEU A 244 -5.26 7.26 16.32
N ASP A 245 -5.27 7.14 14.99
CA ASP A 245 -5.96 8.07 14.09
C ASP A 245 -7.44 8.29 14.43
N TRP A 246 -8.13 7.25 14.88
CA TRP A 246 -9.53 7.34 15.33
C TRP A 246 -9.71 8.23 16.57
N LEU A 247 -8.74 8.24 17.49
CA LEU A 247 -8.80 9.06 18.69
C LEU A 247 -8.54 10.53 18.34
N PHE A 248 -7.55 10.81 17.50
CA PHE A 248 -7.31 12.16 17.01
C PHE A 248 -8.51 12.67 16.20
N GLY A 249 -9.13 11.79 15.41
CA GLY A 249 -10.32 12.11 14.63
C GLY A 249 -11.54 12.45 15.50
N ALA A 250 -11.65 11.84 16.69
CA ALA A 250 -12.62 12.22 17.71
C ALA A 250 -12.42 13.67 18.24
N TYR A 251 -11.24 14.26 18.01
CA TYR A 251 -10.91 15.66 18.30
C TYR A 251 -10.69 16.49 17.02
N GLY A 252 -11.19 16.01 15.87
CA GLY A 252 -11.30 16.81 14.66
C GLY A 252 -10.08 16.79 13.72
N THR A 253 -9.02 16.05 14.01
CA THR A 253 -7.79 16.01 13.21
C THR A 253 -7.30 14.59 12.95
N ILE A 254 -6.46 14.34 11.95
CA ILE A 254 -5.68 13.10 11.87
C ILE A 254 -4.20 13.46 11.87
N GLN A 255 -3.49 13.01 12.90
CA GLN A 255 -2.06 13.19 13.01
C GLN A 255 -1.30 12.55 11.85
N GLU A 256 -0.16 13.15 11.50
CA GLU A 256 0.73 12.73 10.42
C GLU A 256 0.13 12.86 9.00
N GLN A 257 -1.02 13.53 8.86
CA GLN A 257 -1.70 13.75 7.59
C GLN A 257 -1.93 15.23 7.30
N TRP A 258 -2.10 15.53 6.01
CA TRP A 258 -2.56 16.82 5.53
C TRP A 258 -4.04 16.74 5.24
N ASN A 259 -4.87 17.25 6.15
CA ASN A 259 -6.32 17.30 5.98
C ASN A 259 -6.76 18.72 5.61
N LYS A 260 -7.99 18.87 5.12
CA LYS A 260 -8.59 20.18 4.89
C LYS A 260 -8.97 20.83 6.21
N ASP A 261 -8.59 22.09 6.37
CA ASP A 261 -9.13 22.98 7.39
C ASP A 261 -10.50 23.53 6.97
N SER A 262 -11.11 24.34 7.84
CA SER A 262 -12.41 24.99 7.58
C SER A 262 -12.43 25.96 6.39
N SER A 263 -11.26 26.45 5.95
CA SER A 263 -11.11 27.31 4.76
C SER A 263 -10.99 26.50 3.45
N GLY A 264 -10.79 25.18 3.56
CA GLY A 264 -10.47 24.30 2.44
C GLY A 264 -8.99 24.24 2.09
N SER A 265 -8.13 24.92 2.85
CA SER A 265 -6.67 24.82 2.75
C SER A 265 -6.18 23.56 3.47
N LEU A 266 -4.98 23.08 3.14
CA LEU A 266 -4.40 21.93 3.82
C LEU A 266 -3.65 22.36 5.09
N GLU A 267 -3.93 21.68 6.19
CA GLU A 267 -3.21 21.81 7.46
C GLU A 267 -2.59 20.47 7.86
N TYR A 268 -1.45 20.51 8.55
CA TYR A 268 -0.80 19.32 9.06
C TYR A 268 -1.39 18.92 10.41
N GLY A 269 -2.06 17.76 10.44
CA GLY A 269 -2.94 17.38 11.53
C GLY A 269 -2.25 17.20 12.89
N SER A 270 -0.95 16.92 12.92
CA SER A 270 -0.18 16.85 14.18
C SER A 270 0.02 18.21 14.84
N THR A 271 -0.18 19.32 14.12
CA THR A 271 -0.08 20.68 14.66
C THR A 271 -1.44 21.32 14.94
N ASN A 272 -2.52 20.63 14.62
CA ASN A 272 -3.87 21.08 14.88
C ASN A 272 -4.18 21.04 16.40
N PRO A 273 -4.93 22.01 16.96
CA PRO A 273 -5.28 22.01 18.39
C PRO A 273 -5.94 20.71 18.89
N GLY A 274 -6.72 20.02 18.05
CA GLY A 274 -7.32 18.72 18.39
C GLY A 274 -6.29 17.62 18.71
N ALA A 275 -5.07 17.72 18.16
CA ALA A 275 -3.98 16.80 18.51
C ALA A 275 -3.56 16.96 19.97
N LYS A 276 -3.60 18.18 20.52
CA LYS A 276 -3.35 18.44 21.95
C LYS A 276 -4.39 17.73 22.83
N GLU A 277 -5.66 17.80 22.45
CA GLU A 277 -6.74 17.16 23.21
C GLU A 277 -6.61 15.63 23.19
N ALA A 278 -6.29 15.05 22.03
CA ALA A 278 -6.03 13.63 21.89
C ALA A 278 -4.82 13.19 22.75
N LEU A 279 -3.72 13.94 22.74
CA LEU A 279 -2.54 13.65 23.57
C LEU A 279 -2.84 13.76 25.07
N ALA A 280 -3.66 14.72 25.48
CA ALA A 280 -4.11 14.83 26.86
C ALA A 280 -4.90 13.59 27.30
N LYS A 281 -5.81 13.10 26.43
CA LYS A 281 -6.58 11.88 26.69
C LYS A 281 -5.70 10.63 26.71
N LEU A 282 -4.70 10.52 25.82
CA LEU A 282 -3.72 9.42 25.85
C LEU A 282 -2.88 9.42 27.11
N LYS A 283 -2.43 10.59 27.57
CA LYS A 283 -1.73 10.72 28.84
C LYS A 283 -2.61 10.26 30.00
N GLU A 284 -3.87 10.67 30.04
CA GLU A 284 -4.83 10.22 31.05
C GLU A 284 -4.97 8.69 31.05
N TRP A 285 -5.11 8.06 29.88
CA TRP A 285 -5.21 6.61 29.75
C TRP A 285 -3.92 5.87 30.12
N MET A 286 -2.75 6.48 29.87
CA MET A 286 -1.47 5.96 30.36
C MET A 286 -1.42 6.02 31.89
N ASP A 287 -1.81 7.15 32.51
CA ASP A 287 -1.81 7.32 33.97
C ASP A 287 -2.81 6.36 34.66
N LYS A 288 -3.95 6.06 34.02
CA LYS A 288 -4.93 5.05 34.49
C LYS A 288 -4.47 3.60 34.27
N GLY A 289 -3.35 3.39 33.59
CA GLY A 289 -2.84 2.05 33.27
C GLY A 289 -3.68 1.31 32.23
N TYR A 290 -4.42 2.03 31.38
CA TYR A 290 -5.16 1.44 30.26
C TYR A 290 -4.24 1.05 29.10
N ILE A 291 -3.11 1.74 28.99
CA ILE A 291 -2.06 1.53 27.99
C ILE A 291 -0.82 1.00 28.71
N HIS A 292 -0.09 0.06 28.10
CA HIS A 292 1.16 -0.45 28.67
C HIS A 292 2.29 0.58 28.54
N THR A 293 3.12 0.70 29.59
CA THR A 293 4.26 1.64 29.64
C THR A 293 5.34 1.40 28.59
N ASP A 294 5.37 0.23 27.96
CA ASP A 294 6.42 -0.16 27.01
C ASP A 294 5.97 0.08 25.57
N SER A 295 4.75 0.60 25.36
CA SER A 295 4.18 0.88 24.04
C SER A 295 5.07 1.76 23.14
N ALA A 296 5.96 2.57 23.73
CA ALA A 296 6.95 3.41 23.04
C ALA A 296 8.00 2.59 22.30
N LEU A 297 8.22 1.36 22.77
CA LEU A 297 9.15 0.40 22.20
C LEU A 297 8.43 -0.62 21.32
N TRP A 298 7.10 -0.56 21.25
CA TRP A 298 6.29 -1.51 20.52
C TRP A 298 5.98 -0.97 19.12
N ASP A 299 6.39 -1.75 18.14
CA ASP A 299 5.84 -1.66 16.79
C ASP A 299 4.46 -2.32 16.74
N GLU A 300 3.87 -2.25 15.56
CA GLU A 300 2.54 -2.74 15.23
C GLU A 300 2.36 -4.23 15.55
N ALA A 301 3.37 -5.05 15.22
CA ALA A 301 3.36 -6.49 15.50
C ALA A 301 3.42 -6.76 17.02
N LYS A 302 4.26 -6.01 17.76
CA LYS A 302 4.34 -6.17 19.21
C LYS A 302 3.06 -5.71 19.92
N SER A 303 2.41 -4.65 19.43
CA SER A 303 1.09 -4.22 19.90
C SER A 303 0.04 -5.32 19.70
N ALA A 304 -0.03 -5.89 18.49
CA ALA A 304 -0.90 -7.04 18.19
C ALA A 304 -0.64 -8.23 19.13
N GLU A 305 0.63 -8.54 19.44
CA GLU A 305 1.01 -9.62 20.35
C GLU A 305 0.44 -9.43 21.78
N SER A 306 0.37 -8.20 22.29
CA SER A 306 -0.25 -7.96 23.61
C SER A 306 -1.74 -8.34 23.62
N TRP A 307 -2.45 -8.08 22.53
CA TRP A 307 -3.84 -8.47 22.40
C TRP A 307 -3.99 -9.99 22.27
N THR A 308 -3.17 -10.64 21.44
CA THR A 308 -3.25 -12.10 21.26
C THR A 308 -2.74 -12.92 22.44
N LYS A 309 -1.93 -12.34 23.33
CA LYS A 309 -1.61 -12.95 24.63
C LYS A 309 -2.76 -12.89 25.63
N GLY A 310 -3.83 -12.16 25.31
CA GLY A 310 -4.99 -11.98 26.18
C GLY A 310 -4.83 -10.87 27.22
N THR A 311 -3.72 -10.12 27.21
CA THR A 311 -3.47 -9.06 28.19
C THR A 311 -4.16 -7.75 27.82
N ALA A 312 -4.61 -7.58 26.58
CA ALA A 312 -5.38 -6.43 26.13
C ALA A 312 -6.80 -6.76 25.66
N GLY A 313 -7.70 -5.80 25.88
CA GLY A 313 -9.13 -5.93 25.57
C GLY A 313 -9.53 -5.34 24.21
N ILE A 314 -8.79 -4.35 23.72
CA ILE A 314 -9.07 -3.59 22.48
C ILE A 314 -7.82 -3.56 21.61
N LEU A 315 -8.00 -3.88 20.33
CA LEU A 315 -6.99 -3.73 19.29
C LEU A 315 -7.53 -2.84 18.16
N PRO A 316 -7.03 -1.61 18.00
CA PRO A 316 -7.26 -0.83 16.78
C PRO A 316 -6.61 -1.54 15.59
N GLY A 317 -7.41 -1.86 14.56
CA GLY A 317 -6.92 -2.61 13.41
C GLY A 317 -7.94 -2.71 12.28
N ALA A 318 -7.47 -3.17 11.13
CA ALA A 318 -8.24 -3.26 9.90
C ALA A 318 -9.22 -4.45 9.85
N ASN A 319 -10.00 -4.56 8.77
CA ASN A 319 -11.02 -5.61 8.61
C ASN A 319 -10.44 -7.04 8.49
N TRP A 320 -9.13 -7.16 8.24
CA TRP A 320 -8.43 -8.43 8.08
C TRP A 320 -7.87 -9.03 9.38
N VAL A 321 -8.05 -8.37 10.55
CA VAL A 321 -7.67 -8.89 11.88
C VAL A 321 -8.07 -10.36 12.15
N PRO A 322 -9.24 -10.86 11.70
CA PRO A 322 -9.61 -12.27 11.86
C PRO A 322 -8.61 -13.24 11.20
N ASP A 323 -7.89 -12.82 10.17
CA ASP A 323 -6.90 -13.64 9.46
C ASP A 323 -5.55 -13.59 10.13
N TRP A 324 -5.17 -12.41 10.61
CA TRP A 324 -4.05 -12.20 11.50
C TRP A 324 -4.26 -10.87 12.25
N PRO A 325 -4.08 -10.79 13.58
CA PRO A 325 -3.47 -11.80 14.44
C PRO A 325 -4.49 -12.66 15.23
N ALA A 326 -5.80 -12.52 15.01
CA ALA A 326 -6.82 -13.17 15.84
C ALA A 326 -6.73 -14.71 16.00
N PRO A 327 -6.21 -15.50 15.04
CA PRO A 327 -6.00 -16.92 15.27
C PRO A 327 -5.09 -17.22 16.47
N ASP A 328 -4.10 -16.37 16.75
CA ASP A 328 -3.22 -16.52 17.91
C ASP A 328 -3.96 -16.20 19.22
N LEU A 329 -4.88 -15.23 19.23
CA LEU A 329 -5.75 -14.99 20.39
C LEU A 329 -6.55 -16.25 20.75
N LEU A 330 -7.24 -16.83 19.77
CA LEU A 330 -8.07 -18.03 19.98
C LEU A 330 -7.23 -19.25 20.42
N LYS A 331 -5.99 -19.33 19.94
CA LYS A 331 -5.04 -20.37 20.34
C LYS A 331 -4.63 -20.21 21.81
N ASN A 332 -4.22 -18.98 22.18
CA ASN A 332 -3.63 -18.65 23.48
C ASN A 332 -4.67 -18.52 24.60
N VAL A 333 -5.87 -18.03 24.28
CA VAL A 333 -6.95 -17.76 25.24
C VAL A 333 -8.17 -18.58 24.88
N LYS A 334 -8.38 -19.70 25.59
CA LYS A 334 -9.50 -20.61 25.32
C LYS A 334 -10.83 -19.93 25.61
N GLY A 335 -11.75 -20.03 24.64
CA GLY A 335 -13.08 -19.42 24.73
C GLY A 335 -13.11 -17.91 24.45
N ALA A 336 -11.98 -17.30 24.08
CA ALA A 336 -11.97 -15.91 23.64
C ALA A 336 -12.89 -15.71 22.43
N LYS A 337 -13.55 -14.56 22.40
CA LYS A 337 -14.34 -14.09 21.27
C LYS A 337 -13.90 -12.67 20.96
N TYR A 338 -14.04 -12.26 19.72
CA TYR A 338 -13.71 -10.90 19.31
C TYR A 338 -14.70 -10.38 18.30
N LYS A 339 -14.83 -9.06 18.24
CA LYS A 339 -15.74 -8.40 17.31
C LYS A 339 -15.24 -7.00 16.98
N ALA A 340 -15.40 -6.61 15.73
CA ALA A 340 -15.13 -5.26 15.27
C ALA A 340 -16.32 -4.33 15.61
N TYR A 341 -15.99 -3.17 16.16
CA TYR A 341 -16.92 -2.09 16.43
C TYR A 341 -16.51 -0.83 15.66
N PRO A 342 -17.48 0.05 15.30
CA PRO A 342 -17.17 1.35 14.73
C PRO A 342 -16.39 2.18 15.74
N ILE A 343 -15.64 3.16 15.23
CA ILE A 343 -14.92 4.09 16.10
C ILE A 343 -15.92 5.01 16.84
N PRO A 344 -15.63 5.39 18.10
CA PRO A 344 -16.50 6.26 18.86
C PRO A 344 -16.35 7.73 18.49
N ALA A 345 -17.41 8.51 18.67
CA ALA A 345 -17.37 9.96 18.59
C ALA A 345 -16.72 10.60 19.83
N GLY A 346 -16.06 11.74 19.64
CA GLY A 346 -15.51 12.55 20.72
C GLY A 346 -16.56 13.35 21.47
N PRO A 347 -16.13 14.10 22.51
CA PRO A 347 -17.03 14.81 23.42
C PRO A 347 -17.91 15.86 22.73
N ASN A 348 -17.45 16.43 21.61
CA ASN A 348 -18.17 17.44 20.83
C ASN A 348 -18.93 16.85 19.64
N GLY A 349 -19.11 15.52 19.58
CA GLY A 349 -19.74 14.82 18.46
C GLY A 349 -18.85 14.70 17.21
N GLN A 350 -17.63 15.24 17.25
CA GLN A 350 -16.62 15.03 16.21
C GLN A 350 -16.24 13.56 16.13
N ILE A 351 -15.98 13.09 14.93
CA ILE A 351 -15.61 11.71 14.66
C ILE A 351 -14.77 11.70 13.39
N GLY A 352 -13.77 10.83 13.34
CA GLY A 352 -12.99 10.66 12.13
C GLY A 352 -11.96 9.56 12.25
N THR A 353 -11.56 9.04 11.10
CA THR A 353 -10.50 8.04 10.94
C THR A 353 -9.71 8.36 9.69
N LYS A 354 -8.49 7.86 9.60
CA LYS A 354 -7.68 8.08 8.41
C LYS A 354 -8.31 7.45 7.17
N TRP A 355 -8.03 8.04 6.02
CA TRP A 355 -8.17 7.35 4.74
C TRP A 355 -7.07 7.82 3.79
N GLN A 356 -6.35 6.87 3.22
CA GLN A 356 -5.18 7.14 2.37
C GLN A 356 -5.18 6.35 1.06
N ASN A 357 -6.00 5.31 0.95
CA ASN A 357 -5.85 4.33 -0.12
C ASN A 357 -6.84 4.62 -1.25
N SER A 358 -6.35 5.29 -2.30
CA SER A 358 -7.05 5.44 -3.59
C SER A 358 -7.01 4.16 -4.43
N GLY A 359 -6.55 3.04 -3.87
CA GLY A 359 -6.39 1.75 -4.56
C GLY A 359 -4.98 1.48 -5.04
N VAL A 360 -3.95 2.06 -4.39
CA VAL A 360 -2.53 1.86 -4.74
C VAL A 360 -1.68 1.84 -3.46
N ASN A 361 -0.85 0.82 -3.28
CA ASN A 361 0.05 0.69 -2.11
C ASN A 361 1.55 0.65 -2.45
N ALA A 362 1.89 0.38 -3.70
CA ALA A 362 3.25 0.28 -4.19
C ALA A 362 3.29 0.72 -5.65
N SER A 363 4.51 0.89 -6.16
CA SER A 363 4.71 1.23 -7.57
C SER A 363 6.03 0.68 -8.08
N ILE A 364 6.14 0.49 -9.39
CA ILE A 364 7.37 0.01 -10.04
C ILE A 364 7.94 1.12 -10.90
N MET A 365 9.22 1.44 -10.71
CA MET A 365 9.99 2.24 -11.66
C MET A 365 10.74 1.34 -12.63
N ILE A 366 10.91 1.83 -13.86
CA ILE A 366 11.59 1.11 -14.94
C ILE A 366 12.96 1.77 -15.17
N ASN A 367 14.03 0.99 -15.00
CA ASN A 367 15.38 1.46 -15.29
C ASN A 367 15.47 1.81 -16.79
N LYS A 368 16.05 2.97 -17.12
CA LYS A 368 16.17 3.45 -18.50
C LYS A 368 16.99 2.52 -19.41
N ASP A 369 17.85 1.68 -18.82
CA ASP A 369 18.70 0.72 -19.51
C ASP A 369 18.02 -0.66 -19.67
N ALA A 370 16.78 -0.82 -19.20
CA ALA A 370 16.01 -2.05 -19.37
C ALA A 370 15.84 -2.37 -20.87
N LYS A 371 16.15 -3.61 -21.26
CA LYS A 371 16.04 -4.04 -22.66
C LYS A 371 14.60 -4.29 -23.12
N HIS A 372 13.73 -4.62 -22.17
CA HIS A 372 12.31 -4.95 -22.37
C HIS A 372 11.44 -4.20 -21.35
N PRO A 373 11.45 -2.85 -21.38
CA PRO A 373 10.74 -2.05 -20.37
C PRO A 373 9.23 -2.33 -20.36
N GLU A 374 8.65 -2.74 -21.48
CA GLU A 374 7.25 -3.13 -21.63
C GLU A 374 6.88 -4.46 -20.95
N ALA A 375 7.85 -5.32 -20.63
CA ALA A 375 7.57 -6.68 -20.14
C ALA A 375 6.79 -6.70 -18.81
N ILE A 376 6.96 -5.68 -17.97
CA ILE A 376 6.20 -5.56 -16.72
C ILE A 376 4.70 -5.34 -16.96
N PHE A 377 4.33 -4.66 -18.05
CA PHE A 377 2.92 -4.48 -18.42
C PHE A 377 2.30 -5.79 -18.91
N LEU A 378 3.02 -6.59 -19.71
CA LEU A 378 2.54 -7.91 -20.12
C LEU A 378 2.28 -8.80 -18.90
N TYR A 379 3.24 -8.82 -17.97
CA TYR A 379 3.13 -9.55 -16.71
C TYR A 379 1.93 -9.10 -15.89
N TYR A 380 1.82 -7.79 -15.62
CA TYR A 380 0.82 -7.29 -14.70
C TYR A 380 -0.60 -7.34 -15.27
N ASN A 381 -0.76 -7.01 -16.57
CA ASN A 381 -2.02 -7.17 -17.27
C ASN A 381 -2.52 -8.61 -17.18
N TYR A 382 -1.64 -9.60 -17.42
CA TYR A 382 -2.03 -11.00 -17.32
C TYR A 382 -2.59 -11.33 -15.93
N LEU A 383 -1.92 -10.89 -14.86
CA LEU A 383 -2.41 -11.12 -13.50
C LEU A 383 -3.75 -10.42 -13.24
N LEU A 384 -3.92 -9.17 -13.69
CA LEU A 384 -5.18 -8.44 -13.53
C LEU A 384 -6.34 -9.07 -14.32
N ASP A 385 -6.08 -9.49 -15.55
CA ASP A 385 -7.10 -10.03 -16.45
C ASP A 385 -7.52 -11.47 -16.08
N ASN A 386 -6.62 -12.25 -15.48
CA ASN A 386 -6.83 -13.68 -15.26
C ASN A 386 -6.88 -14.13 -13.79
N LEU A 387 -6.15 -13.46 -12.90
CA LEU A 387 -6.03 -13.88 -11.49
C LEU A 387 -6.80 -12.98 -10.51
N ALA A 388 -6.92 -11.67 -10.79
CA ALA A 388 -7.52 -10.75 -9.84
C ALA A 388 -9.05 -10.95 -9.70
N ASN A 389 -9.72 -11.42 -10.76
CA ASN A 389 -11.11 -11.86 -10.75
C ASN A 389 -11.33 -13.00 -11.77
N PRO A 390 -10.94 -14.24 -11.43
CA PRO A 390 -10.91 -15.35 -12.39
C PRO A 390 -12.30 -15.73 -12.87
N ALA A 391 -12.40 -16.14 -14.15
CA ALA A 391 -13.62 -16.68 -14.72
C ALA A 391 -13.82 -18.15 -14.34
N ALA A 392 -15.08 -18.61 -14.26
CA ALA A 392 -15.39 -20.02 -14.03
C ALA A 392 -14.84 -20.87 -15.18
N GLY A 393 -14.23 -22.02 -14.87
CA GLY A 393 -13.53 -22.88 -15.82
C GLY A 393 -12.13 -22.41 -16.22
N SER A 394 -11.64 -21.28 -15.70
CA SER A 394 -10.26 -20.85 -15.93
C SER A 394 -9.27 -21.64 -15.08
N ASN A 395 -7.99 -21.60 -15.45
CA ASN A 395 -6.91 -22.25 -14.69
C ASN A 395 -6.74 -21.70 -13.26
N TYR A 396 -7.35 -20.53 -12.98
CA TYR A 396 -7.25 -19.83 -11.70
C TYR A 396 -8.57 -19.85 -10.91
N GLU A 397 -9.53 -20.67 -11.32
CA GLU A 397 -10.85 -20.77 -10.66
C GLU A 397 -10.74 -21.11 -9.16
N TYR A 398 -9.72 -21.88 -8.76
CA TYR A 398 -9.57 -22.35 -7.38
C TYR A 398 -8.37 -21.75 -6.64
N GLY A 399 -7.46 -21.08 -7.36
CA GLY A 399 -6.24 -20.49 -6.81
C GLY A 399 -5.15 -20.45 -7.88
N PHE A 400 -3.96 -20.00 -7.51
CA PHE A 400 -2.86 -19.77 -8.44
C PHE A 400 -2.19 -21.07 -8.90
N ALA A 401 -1.86 -21.96 -7.97
CA ALA A 401 -1.05 -23.13 -8.24
C ALA A 401 -1.56 -24.36 -7.48
N LYS A 402 -2.07 -25.34 -8.24
CA LYS A 402 -2.52 -26.62 -7.69
C LYS A 402 -1.39 -27.31 -6.91
N GLY A 403 -1.70 -27.81 -5.72
CA GLY A 403 -0.77 -28.40 -4.77
C GLY A 403 -0.04 -27.38 -3.89
N TYR A 404 -0.26 -26.07 -4.09
CA TYR A 404 0.34 -25.00 -3.28
C TYR A 404 -0.74 -24.28 -2.47
N ASP A 405 -1.57 -23.45 -3.12
CA ASP A 405 -2.63 -22.67 -2.48
C ASP A 405 -4.02 -23.29 -2.62
N TRP A 406 -4.16 -24.31 -3.47
CA TRP A 406 -5.37 -25.12 -3.58
C TRP A 406 -5.06 -26.54 -4.06
N ASP A 407 -5.92 -27.52 -3.77
CA ASP A 407 -5.81 -28.89 -4.32
C ASP A 407 -7.17 -29.61 -4.42
N LEU A 408 -7.19 -30.80 -5.03
CA LEU A 408 -8.32 -31.72 -5.03
C LEU A 408 -8.20 -32.71 -3.87
N ILE A 409 -9.02 -32.53 -2.83
CA ILE A 409 -9.13 -33.46 -1.71
C ILE A 409 -10.47 -34.19 -1.82
N ASP A 410 -10.44 -35.52 -1.84
CA ASP A 410 -11.62 -36.37 -2.08
C ASP A 410 -12.42 -35.99 -3.34
N GLY A 411 -11.70 -35.61 -4.40
CA GLY A 411 -12.29 -35.21 -5.68
C GLY A 411 -12.95 -33.82 -5.68
N LYS A 412 -12.83 -33.04 -4.60
CA LYS A 412 -13.37 -31.68 -4.50
C LYS A 412 -12.24 -30.66 -4.39
N PRO A 413 -12.30 -29.53 -5.12
CA PRO A 413 -11.35 -28.45 -4.95
C PRO A 413 -11.51 -27.83 -3.56
N THR A 414 -10.39 -27.52 -2.92
CA THR A 414 -10.33 -26.80 -1.64
C THR A 414 -9.07 -25.96 -1.56
N SER A 415 -9.17 -24.86 -0.82
CA SER A 415 -8.08 -23.96 -0.44
C SER A 415 -7.77 -24.05 1.06
N ASP A 416 -8.30 -25.09 1.73
CA ASP A 416 -8.13 -25.33 3.16
C ASP A 416 -6.69 -25.73 3.48
N LYS A 417 -5.94 -24.80 4.07
CA LYS A 417 -4.53 -24.98 4.44
C LYS A 417 -4.27 -26.15 5.38
N GLU A 418 -5.27 -26.62 6.13
CA GLU A 418 -5.11 -27.74 7.05
C GLU A 418 -5.17 -29.10 6.33
N LYS A 419 -5.76 -29.13 5.12
CA LYS A 419 -5.91 -30.34 4.30
C LYS A 419 -4.82 -30.47 3.25
N ILE A 420 -4.22 -29.36 2.83
CA ILE A 420 -3.21 -29.34 1.77
C ILE A 420 -1.83 -29.52 2.40
N LYS A 421 -1.16 -30.61 2.04
CA LYS A 421 0.22 -30.86 2.46
C LYS A 421 1.14 -29.78 1.87
N ASP A 422 2.03 -29.24 2.70
CA ASP A 422 2.98 -28.19 2.31
C ASP A 422 2.31 -26.93 1.73
N PHE A 423 1.08 -26.62 2.19
CA PHE A 423 0.32 -25.44 1.77
C PHE A 423 1.19 -24.17 1.77
N SER A 424 1.14 -23.44 0.67
CA SER A 424 1.76 -22.13 0.54
C SER A 424 0.99 -21.26 -0.44
N ASN A 425 0.64 -20.06 -0.01
CA ASN A 425 0.13 -18.98 -0.85
C ASN A 425 1.12 -17.80 -0.92
N GLU A 426 2.38 -18.04 -0.54
CA GLU A 426 3.46 -17.03 -0.53
C GLU A 426 4.21 -17.01 -1.87
N PHE A 427 3.54 -16.56 -2.94
CA PHE A 427 4.18 -16.46 -4.25
C PHE A 427 4.96 -15.15 -4.42
N PRO A 428 6.18 -15.17 -5.00
CA PRO A 428 7.02 -13.99 -5.18
C PRO A 428 6.63 -13.16 -6.42
N PHE A 429 5.37 -12.72 -6.49
CA PHE A 429 4.90 -11.88 -7.60
C PHE A 429 5.67 -10.54 -7.68
N LEU A 430 6.05 -10.10 -8.90
CA LEU A 430 6.79 -8.86 -9.13
C LEU A 430 6.04 -7.62 -8.68
N THR A 431 4.73 -7.64 -8.84
CA THR A 431 3.80 -6.56 -8.50
C THR A 431 3.10 -6.83 -7.16
N GLY A 432 3.50 -7.86 -6.41
CA GLY A 432 2.60 -8.47 -5.44
C GLY A 432 1.36 -9.10 -6.12
N PRO A 433 0.42 -9.63 -5.33
CA PRO A 433 -0.80 -10.22 -5.86
C PRO A 433 -1.63 -9.16 -6.60
N ALA A 434 -2.20 -9.52 -7.75
CA ALA A 434 -3.07 -8.62 -8.49
C ALA A 434 -4.41 -8.44 -7.79
N ARG A 435 -4.87 -7.19 -7.69
CA ARG A 435 -6.06 -6.80 -6.95
C ARG A 435 -6.90 -5.85 -7.79
N ILE A 436 -8.21 -6.05 -7.75
CA ILE A 436 -9.19 -5.06 -8.24
C ILE A 436 -9.65 -4.27 -7.01
N PRO A 437 -9.42 -2.94 -6.97
CA PRO A 437 -9.49 -2.17 -5.72
C PRO A 437 -10.80 -2.30 -4.92
N ASP A 438 -11.94 -2.23 -5.57
CA ASP A 438 -13.25 -2.26 -4.92
C ASP A 438 -13.83 -3.69 -4.76
N LEU A 439 -13.26 -4.67 -5.46
CA LEU A 439 -13.79 -6.03 -5.53
C LEU A 439 -13.81 -6.70 -4.14
N TYR A 440 -12.74 -6.54 -3.37
CA TYR A 440 -12.63 -7.16 -2.04
C TYR A 440 -13.74 -6.70 -1.09
N MET A 441 -13.90 -5.39 -0.89
CA MET A 441 -14.95 -4.87 0.00
C MET A 441 -16.35 -5.21 -0.52
N LYS A 442 -16.60 -5.10 -1.83
CA LYS A 442 -17.89 -5.48 -2.42
C LYS A 442 -18.24 -6.94 -2.14
N THR A 443 -17.27 -7.85 -2.34
CA THR A 443 -17.45 -9.27 -2.05
C THR A 443 -17.71 -9.52 -0.57
N LEU A 444 -16.93 -8.91 0.34
CA LEU A 444 -17.14 -9.12 1.78
C LEU A 444 -18.51 -8.61 2.25
N VAL A 445 -18.97 -7.46 1.76
CA VAL A 445 -20.31 -6.94 2.06
C VAL A 445 -21.40 -7.84 1.49
N LYS A 446 -21.24 -8.33 0.26
CA LYS A 446 -22.16 -9.30 -0.36
C LYS A 446 -22.31 -10.55 0.52
N LEU A 447 -21.20 -11.11 0.99
CA LEU A 447 -21.19 -12.27 1.88
C LEU A 447 -21.83 -11.96 3.24
N ALA A 448 -21.54 -10.78 3.81
CA ALA A 448 -22.14 -10.33 5.07
C ALA A 448 -23.66 -10.16 5.00
N ASP A 449 -24.20 -9.85 3.83
CA ASP A 449 -25.64 -9.76 3.57
C ASP A 449 -26.28 -11.15 3.30
N GLY A 450 -25.51 -12.24 3.40
CA GLY A 450 -25.99 -13.60 3.17
C GLY A 450 -26.27 -13.94 1.71
N LYS A 451 -25.77 -13.14 0.77
CA LYS A 451 -25.94 -13.40 -0.67
C LYS A 451 -24.99 -14.49 -1.14
N THR A 452 -25.46 -15.31 -2.07
CA THR A 452 -24.68 -16.43 -2.62
C THR A 452 -23.46 -15.93 -3.40
N PRO A 453 -22.25 -16.50 -3.18
CA PRO A 453 -21.09 -16.23 -4.02
C PRO A 453 -21.25 -16.89 -5.39
N GLU A 454 -21.08 -16.12 -6.46
CA GLU A 454 -21.32 -16.52 -7.84
C GLU A 454 -20.02 -16.67 -8.62
N THR A 455 -19.13 -15.68 -8.52
CA THR A 455 -17.83 -15.72 -9.21
C THR A 455 -16.85 -16.62 -8.47
N PRO A 456 -15.84 -17.18 -9.17
CA PRO A 456 -14.73 -17.87 -8.52
C PRO A 456 -14.06 -17.05 -7.41
N TYR A 457 -13.81 -15.75 -7.64
CA TYR A 457 -13.27 -14.85 -6.60
C TYR A 457 -14.16 -14.81 -5.35
N GLU A 458 -15.47 -14.65 -5.52
CA GLU A 458 -16.40 -14.60 -4.39
C GLU A 458 -16.44 -15.92 -3.62
N LYS A 459 -16.36 -17.05 -4.31
CA LYS A 459 -16.31 -18.38 -3.70
C LYS A 459 -15.00 -18.59 -2.94
N GLN A 460 -13.87 -18.20 -3.51
CA GLN A 460 -12.56 -18.23 -2.85
C GLN A 460 -12.57 -17.35 -1.60
N MET A 461 -13.13 -16.13 -1.67
CA MET A 461 -13.26 -15.27 -0.49
C MET A 461 -14.20 -15.85 0.56
N ALA A 462 -15.27 -16.56 0.17
CA ALA A 462 -16.17 -17.23 1.09
C ALA A 462 -15.50 -18.43 1.81
N GLU A 463 -14.54 -19.10 1.16
CA GLU A 463 -13.74 -20.17 1.78
C GLU A 463 -12.62 -19.60 2.67
N PHE A 464 -11.94 -18.55 2.21
CA PHE A 464 -10.74 -18.02 2.87
C PHE A 464 -11.03 -17.03 4.01
N ARG A 465 -12.09 -16.22 3.89
CA ARG A 465 -12.41 -15.15 4.86
C ARG A 465 -13.50 -15.62 5.82
N LYS A 466 -13.35 -15.25 7.09
CA LYS A 466 -14.26 -15.63 8.17
C LYS A 466 -15.47 -14.69 8.22
N PRO A 467 -16.62 -15.12 8.80
CA PRO A 467 -17.78 -14.24 8.99
C PRO A 467 -17.44 -12.92 9.70
N GLU A 468 -16.46 -12.92 10.60
CA GLU A 468 -15.97 -11.72 11.28
C GLU A 468 -15.33 -10.71 10.31
N ASN A 469 -14.64 -11.17 9.26
CA ASN A 469 -14.13 -10.28 8.21
C ASN A 469 -15.27 -9.62 7.44
N TRP A 470 -16.32 -10.38 7.14
CA TRP A 470 -17.47 -9.90 6.37
C TRP A 470 -18.26 -8.87 7.18
N ALA A 471 -18.49 -9.15 8.46
CA ALA A 471 -19.11 -8.21 9.39
C ALA A 471 -18.28 -6.93 9.54
N ALA A 472 -16.95 -7.06 9.69
CA ALA A 472 -16.04 -5.92 9.77
C ALA A 472 -16.07 -5.05 8.50
N ALA A 473 -16.20 -5.64 7.31
CA ALA A 473 -16.37 -4.89 6.06
C ALA A 473 -17.63 -4.01 6.09
N LYS A 474 -18.75 -4.48 6.66
CA LYS A 474 -19.94 -3.62 6.84
C LYS A 474 -19.68 -2.45 7.78
N VAL A 475 -18.89 -2.67 8.84
CA VAL A 475 -18.48 -1.60 9.77
C VAL A 475 -17.61 -0.57 9.05
N VAL A 476 -16.62 -1.00 8.26
CA VAL A 476 -15.82 -0.12 7.39
C VAL A 476 -16.74 0.71 6.50
N MET A 477 -17.68 0.07 5.79
CA MET A 477 -18.57 0.78 4.86
C MET A 477 -19.55 1.74 5.54
N SER A 478 -19.90 1.51 6.81
CA SER A 478 -20.72 2.44 7.60
C SER A 478 -19.97 3.72 8.02
N GLN A 479 -18.64 3.72 7.91
CA GLN A 479 -17.77 4.82 8.35
C GLN A 479 -17.23 5.67 7.19
N ARG A 480 -17.70 5.47 5.95
CA ARG A 480 -17.14 6.16 4.78
C ARG A 480 -17.22 7.69 4.89
N ASP A 481 -18.31 8.20 5.44
CA ASP A 481 -18.58 9.64 5.51
C ASP A 481 -17.75 10.37 6.59
N ILE A 482 -17.14 9.63 7.52
CA ILE A 482 -16.32 10.20 8.59
C ILE A 482 -14.81 10.12 8.30
N ARG A 483 -14.43 9.51 7.17
CA ARG A 483 -13.04 9.39 6.75
C ARG A 483 -12.42 10.75 6.48
N LYS A 484 -11.20 10.94 6.94
CA LYS A 484 -10.36 12.10 6.64
C LYS A 484 -9.27 11.70 5.66
N GLN A 485 -9.43 12.16 4.43
CA GLN A 485 -8.44 11.95 3.37
C GLN A 485 -7.15 12.71 3.68
N ASN A 486 -6.00 12.06 3.46
CA ASN A 486 -4.74 12.76 3.32
C ASN A 486 -4.69 13.40 1.92
N TYR A 487 -4.86 14.71 1.83
CA TYR A 487 -4.92 15.43 0.56
C TYR A 487 -3.55 15.74 -0.02
N PHE A 488 -2.47 15.68 0.77
CA PHE A 488 -1.11 15.78 0.24
C PHE A 488 -0.56 14.42 -0.13
N THR A 489 -0.63 14.11 -1.42
CA THR A 489 -0.06 12.90 -2.04
C THR A 489 1.00 13.26 -3.09
N GLY A 490 1.48 14.50 -3.11
CA GLY A 490 2.52 14.94 -4.05
C GLY A 490 3.91 14.41 -3.73
N ALA A 491 4.83 14.66 -4.65
CA ALA A 491 6.27 14.59 -4.40
C ALA A 491 6.65 15.44 -3.17
N ALA A 492 7.70 15.02 -2.45
CA ALA A 492 8.18 15.80 -1.31
C ALA A 492 8.55 17.23 -1.73
N THR A 493 8.10 18.22 -0.96
CA THR A 493 8.40 19.63 -1.26
C THR A 493 9.88 19.95 -1.05
N PRO A 494 10.43 21.06 -1.62
CA PRO A 494 11.83 21.43 -1.43
C PRO A 494 12.24 21.51 0.04
N THR A 495 11.36 22.07 0.90
CA THR A 495 11.65 22.15 2.33
C THR A 495 11.49 20.79 3.03
N MET A 496 10.54 19.95 2.60
CA MET A 496 10.44 18.58 3.14
C MET A 496 11.72 17.78 2.91
N VAL A 497 12.34 17.88 1.73
CA VAL A 497 13.58 17.15 1.41
C VAL A 497 14.70 17.43 2.44
N SER A 498 14.80 18.66 2.95
CA SER A 498 15.87 19.05 3.87
C SER A 498 15.48 19.02 5.36
N LYS A 499 14.20 19.15 5.70
CA LYS A 499 13.73 19.35 7.08
C LYS A 499 12.76 18.29 7.60
N TRP A 500 12.11 17.50 6.74
CA TRP A 500 11.00 16.63 7.16
C TRP A 500 11.41 15.60 8.21
N ASN A 501 12.56 14.95 8.05
CA ASN A 501 13.05 13.96 9.01
C ASN A 501 13.24 14.56 10.42
N LEU A 502 13.80 15.77 10.50
CA LEU A 502 13.97 16.47 11.78
C LEU A 502 12.62 16.82 12.42
N LEU A 503 11.68 17.33 11.63
CA LEU A 503 10.35 17.70 12.09
C LEU A 503 9.57 16.49 12.60
N ARG A 504 9.61 15.37 11.87
CA ARG A 504 8.97 14.09 12.24
C ARG A 504 9.59 13.49 13.50
N GLN A 505 10.91 13.56 13.64
CA GLN A 505 11.58 13.11 14.86
C GLN A 505 11.17 13.95 16.07
N SER A 506 11.14 15.28 15.93
CA SER A 506 10.69 16.19 16.99
C SER A 506 9.23 15.95 17.39
N GLU A 507 8.37 15.67 16.42
CA GLU A 507 6.97 15.31 16.64
C GLU A 507 6.84 14.03 17.46
N MET A 508 7.46 12.94 16.99
CA MET A 508 7.42 11.64 17.66
C MET A 508 7.97 11.70 19.09
N GLU A 509 9.10 12.38 19.28
CA GLU A 509 9.71 12.54 20.60
C GLU A 509 8.80 13.33 21.55
N THR A 510 8.21 14.43 21.09
CA THR A 510 7.31 15.25 21.90
C THR A 510 6.04 14.48 22.27
N PHE A 511 5.39 13.86 21.29
CA PHE A 511 4.14 13.12 21.49
C PHE A 511 4.35 11.99 22.49
N ASN A 512 5.39 11.18 22.31
CA ASN A 512 5.72 10.11 23.25
C ASN A 512 6.01 10.68 24.65
N LYS A 513 6.85 11.71 24.78
CA LYS A 513 7.15 12.31 26.09
C LYS A 513 5.90 12.87 26.79
N ILE A 514 4.93 13.42 26.07
CA ILE A 514 3.65 13.86 26.64
C ILE A 514 2.84 12.64 27.12
N ILE A 515 2.70 11.62 26.28
CA ILE A 515 1.93 10.40 26.61
C ILE A 515 2.49 9.71 27.87
N TYR A 516 3.82 9.60 27.99
CA TYR A 516 4.48 9.01 29.18
C TYR A 516 4.59 9.97 30.38
N GLY A 517 4.03 11.17 30.30
CA GLY A 517 4.12 12.17 31.37
C GLY A 517 5.55 12.67 31.65
N LYS A 518 6.48 12.52 30.70
CA LYS A 518 7.83 13.11 30.75
C LYS A 518 7.83 14.58 30.37
N LEU A 519 6.81 15.03 29.63
CA LEU A 519 6.52 16.43 29.35
C LEU A 519 5.06 16.75 29.75
N PRO A 520 4.78 17.98 30.23
CA PRO A 520 3.42 18.43 30.44
C PRO A 520 2.71 18.64 29.10
N ILE A 521 1.37 18.66 29.11
CA ILE A 521 0.58 18.90 27.89
C ILE A 521 0.85 20.26 27.24
N THR A 522 1.31 21.25 28.02
CA THR A 522 1.72 22.57 27.52
C THR A 522 2.93 22.53 26.60
N ALA A 523 3.75 21.47 26.65
CA ALA A 523 4.86 21.26 25.72
C ALA A 523 4.41 21.12 24.26
N PHE A 524 3.14 20.78 24.03
CA PHE A 524 2.56 20.75 22.68
C PHE A 524 2.63 22.13 22.01
N ASP A 525 2.34 23.21 22.74
CA ASP A 525 2.31 24.56 22.16
C ASP A 525 3.71 25.00 21.71
N GLU A 526 4.73 24.67 22.53
CA GLU A 526 6.13 24.89 22.20
C GLU A 526 6.56 24.04 21.00
N PHE A 527 6.15 22.77 20.95
CA PHE A 527 6.38 21.93 19.79
C PHE A 527 5.79 22.53 18.51
N VAL A 528 4.54 22.99 18.53
CA VAL A 528 3.90 23.58 17.34
C VAL A 528 4.66 24.84 16.89
N ALA A 529 5.04 25.72 17.84
CA ALA A 529 5.82 26.91 17.53
C ALA A 529 7.19 26.54 16.91
N ASN A 530 7.90 25.58 17.50
CA ASN A 530 9.18 25.10 17.00
C ASN A 530 9.05 24.41 15.64
N TRP A 531 8.03 23.57 15.45
CA TRP A 531 7.77 22.88 14.19
C TRP A 531 7.54 23.88 13.06
N LYS A 532 6.73 24.91 13.29
CA LYS A 532 6.49 26.00 12.32
C LYS A 532 7.78 26.74 11.98
N ALA A 533 8.53 27.18 13.00
CA ALA A 533 9.77 27.94 12.84
C ALA A 533 10.90 27.15 12.15
N ASN A 534 10.95 25.83 12.34
CA ASN A 534 12.00 24.96 11.76
C ASN A 534 11.70 24.46 10.34
N GLY A 535 10.74 25.10 9.65
CA GLY A 535 10.42 24.83 8.24
C GLY A 535 8.99 24.34 8.02
N GLY A 536 8.25 24.02 9.08
CA GLY A 536 6.87 23.56 8.97
C GLY A 536 5.93 24.59 8.32
N GLU A 537 6.11 25.87 8.57
CA GLU A 537 5.30 26.93 7.93
C GLU A 537 5.56 27.00 6.41
N GLN A 538 6.83 26.93 6.03
CA GLN A 538 7.23 26.90 4.63
C GLN A 538 6.71 25.63 3.93
N ILE A 539 6.79 24.48 4.60
CA ILE A 539 6.22 23.22 4.08
C ILE A 539 4.71 23.35 3.90
N THR A 540 3.97 23.89 4.89
CA THR A 540 2.53 24.12 4.76
C THR A 540 2.20 25.00 3.56
N LYS A 541 2.99 26.06 3.32
CA LYS A 541 2.83 26.89 2.13
C LYS A 541 3.07 26.10 0.84
N GLU A 542 4.17 25.37 0.75
CA GLU A 542 4.52 24.55 -0.43
C GLU A 542 3.47 23.47 -0.71
N VAL A 543 2.95 22.81 0.32
CA VAL A 543 1.87 21.83 0.23
C VAL A 543 0.59 22.47 -0.30
N ASN A 544 0.23 23.66 0.17
CA ASN A 544 -0.96 24.37 -0.32
C ASN A 544 -0.79 24.89 -1.75
N ASP A 545 0.41 25.35 -2.11
CA ASP A 545 0.72 25.76 -3.50
C ASP A 545 0.62 24.55 -4.45
N TRP A 546 1.14 23.40 -4.04
CA TRP A 546 0.94 22.13 -4.76
C TRP A 546 -0.53 21.77 -4.84
N TYR A 547 -1.27 21.82 -3.73
CA TYR A 547 -2.68 21.42 -3.68
C TYR A 547 -3.52 22.24 -4.66
N LYS A 548 -3.34 23.56 -4.67
CA LYS A 548 -3.99 24.45 -5.63
C LYS A 548 -3.68 24.08 -7.08
N SER A 549 -2.45 23.68 -7.38
CA SER A 549 -2.03 23.32 -8.74
C SER A 549 -2.68 22.05 -9.30
N VAL A 550 -3.11 21.14 -8.41
CA VAL A 550 -3.78 19.88 -8.78
C VAL A 550 -5.28 19.92 -8.59
N SER A 551 -5.81 20.79 -7.73
CA SER A 551 -7.25 20.92 -7.47
C SER A 551 -7.96 21.93 -8.39
N SER A 552 -7.22 22.76 -9.12
CA SER A 552 -7.78 23.77 -10.05
C SER A 552 -7.96 23.26 -11.48
N LYS A 553 -7.81 21.95 -11.71
CA LYS A 553 -8.02 21.25 -12.99
C LYS A 553 -9.24 20.37 -12.86
#